data_AF-A0A073CGS9-F1
#
_entry.id   AF-A0A073CGS9-F1
#
_cell.length_a   1.000
_cell.length_b   1.000
_cell.length_c   1.000
_cell.angle_alpha   90.00
_cell.angle_beta   90.00
_cell.angle_gamma   90.00
#
_symmetry.space_group_name_H-M   'P 1'
#
loop_
_entity.id
_entity.type
_entity.pdbx_description
1 polymer ?
#
loop_
_entity_poly.entity_id
_entity_poly.type
_entity_poly.pdbx_seq_one_letter_code
_entity_poly.pdbx_strand_id
1 'polypeptide(L)'
;MMKLSLIVKKRSYRGNSLYRRGNALGNLKHYQEAISSYQKALQYRPDYPAAKEAKEKVEKEIQALNSQINPTSQTDDASSQ
;
A
#
# COMPACT_ATOMS: atom_id res chain seq x y z
N MET A 1 -5.67 -21.27 -29.54
CA MET A 1 -5.52 -21.36 -28.07
C MET A 1 -4.25 -20.69 -27.48
N MET A 2 -3.17 -20.42 -28.24
CA MET A 2 -1.92 -19.83 -27.67
C MET A 2 -1.92 -18.32 -27.35
N LYS A 3 -2.72 -17.48 -28.03
CA LYS A 3 -2.72 -16.02 -27.79
C LYS A 3 -3.33 -15.63 -26.43
N LEU A 4 -4.34 -16.38 -25.96
CA LEU A 4 -5.05 -16.09 -24.72
C LEU A 4 -4.20 -16.38 -23.48
N SER A 5 -3.44 -17.50 -23.50
CA SER A 5 -2.52 -17.87 -22.41
C SER A 5 -1.40 -16.85 -22.25
N LEU A 6 -0.88 -16.28 -23.33
CA LEU A 6 0.16 -15.25 -23.29
C LEU A 6 -0.33 -13.95 -22.63
N ILE A 7 -1.58 -13.54 -22.90
CA ILE A 7 -2.18 -12.32 -22.31
C ILE A 7 -2.36 -12.50 -20.80
N VAL A 8 -2.89 -13.64 -20.36
CA VAL A 8 -3.05 -13.97 -18.94
C VAL A 8 -1.68 -14.02 -18.24
N LYS A 9 -0.67 -14.63 -18.88
CA LYS A 9 0.71 -14.70 -18.34
C LYS A 9 1.34 -13.31 -18.22
N LYS A 10 1.26 -12.47 -19.26
CA LYS A 10 1.80 -11.10 -19.24
C LYS A 10 1.15 -10.24 -18.16
N ARG A 11 -0.18 -10.32 -18.00
CA ARG A 11 -0.90 -9.65 -16.90
C ARG A 11 -0.42 -10.14 -15.54
N SER A 12 -0.22 -11.45 -15.38
CA SER A 12 0.32 -12.04 -14.16
C SER A 12 1.74 -11.55 -13.82
N TYR A 13 2.64 -11.54 -14.80
CA TYR A 13 4.01 -11.03 -14.62
C TYR A 13 4.05 -9.55 -14.24
N ARG A 14 3.18 -8.74 -14.87
CA ARG A 14 3.07 -7.31 -14.57
C ARG A 14 2.53 -7.06 -13.16
N GLY A 15 1.57 -7.87 -12.71
CA GLY A 15 1.10 -7.84 -11.33
C GLY A 15 2.22 -8.14 -10.31
N ASN A 16 3.01 -9.18 -10.56
CA ASN A 16 4.12 -9.57 -9.68
C ASN A 16 5.22 -8.51 -9.60
N SER A 17 5.58 -7.88 -10.73
CA SER A 17 6.61 -6.83 -10.74
C SER A 17 6.15 -5.58 -10.00
N LEU A 18 4.89 -5.18 -10.15
CA LEU A 18 4.30 -4.06 -9.42
C LEU A 18 4.22 -4.32 -7.92
N TYR A 19 3.87 -5.55 -7.52
CA TYR A 19 3.91 -5.97 -6.11
C TYR A 19 5.33 -5.84 -5.52
N ARG A 20 6.35 -6.39 -6.21
CA ARG A 20 7.75 -6.28 -5.77
C ARG A 20 8.23 -4.83 -5.66
N ARG A 21 7.81 -3.97 -6.59
CA ARG A 21 8.10 -2.54 -6.54
C ARG A 21 7.44 -1.87 -5.33
N GLY A 22 6.19 -2.23 -5.03
CA GLY A 22 5.49 -1.78 -3.83
C GLY A 22 6.24 -2.15 -2.55
N ASN A 23 6.72 -3.39 -2.44
CA ASN A 23 7.50 -3.84 -1.29
C ASN A 23 8.79 -3.02 -1.13
N ALA A 24 9.51 -2.79 -2.23
CA ALA A 24 10.73 -1.99 -2.21
C ALA A 24 10.45 -0.54 -1.75
N LEU A 25 9.40 0.09 -2.27
CA LEU A 25 8.99 1.44 -1.88
C LEU A 25 8.51 1.52 -0.43
N GLY A 26 7.78 0.51 0.05
CA GLY A 26 7.35 0.41 1.44
C GLY A 26 8.53 0.30 2.40
N ASN A 27 9.54 -0.49 2.06
CA ASN A 27 10.78 -0.58 2.83
C ASN A 27 11.56 0.75 2.85
N LEU A 28 11.45 1.55 1.78
CA LEU A 28 12.00 2.90 1.70
C LEU A 28 11.11 3.96 2.37
N LYS A 29 9.98 3.57 2.99
CA LYS A 29 8.97 4.45 3.59
C LYS A 29 8.27 5.40 2.59
N HIS A 30 8.38 5.13 1.29
CA HIS A 30 7.64 5.82 0.24
C HIS A 30 6.20 5.26 0.16
N TYR A 31 5.45 5.41 1.23
CA TYR A 31 4.21 4.64 1.44
C TYR A 31 3.12 4.93 0.40
N GLN A 32 2.97 6.18 -0.04
CA GLN A 32 1.97 6.54 -1.05
C GLN A 32 2.26 5.87 -2.41
N GLU A 33 3.53 5.82 -2.81
CA GLU A 33 3.96 5.16 -4.05
C GLU A 33 3.87 3.63 -3.95
N ALA A 34 4.11 3.09 -2.75
CA ALA A 34 3.93 1.67 -2.44
C ALA A 34 2.46 1.26 -2.64
N ILE A 35 1.52 2.00 -2.04
CA ILE A 35 0.08 1.78 -2.19
C ILE A 35 -0.35 1.84 -3.66
N SER A 36 0.10 2.85 -4.42
CA SER A 36 -0.19 2.96 -5.85
C SER A 36 0.32 1.75 -6.64
N SER A 37 1.48 1.21 -6.26
CA SER A 37 2.06 0.01 -6.89
C SER A 37 1.25 -1.24 -6.58
N TYR A 38 0.80 -1.43 -5.34
CA TYR A 38 -0.09 -2.55 -4.97
C TYR A 38 -1.46 -2.47 -5.63
N GLN A 39 -2.07 -1.28 -5.72
CA GLN A 39 -3.34 -1.10 -6.42
C GLN A 39 -3.22 -1.48 -7.91
N LYS A 40 -2.15 -1.06 -8.58
CA LYS A 40 -1.88 -1.47 -9.97
C LYS A 40 -1.63 -2.98 -10.07
N ALA A 41 -0.92 -3.58 -9.11
CA ALA A 41 -0.74 -5.04 -9.08
C ALA A 41 -2.09 -5.78 -9.03
N LEU A 42 -3.03 -5.29 -8.22
CA LEU A 42 -4.39 -5.82 -8.09
C LEU A 42 -5.26 -5.58 -9.34
N GLN A 43 -5.04 -4.51 -10.10
CA GLN A 43 -5.71 -4.32 -11.39
C GLN A 43 -5.30 -5.38 -12.43
N TYR A 44 -4.04 -5.81 -12.42
CA TYR A 44 -3.56 -6.88 -13.31
C TYR A 44 -3.83 -8.29 -12.77
N ARG A 45 -3.87 -8.43 -11.44
CA ARG A 45 -4.17 -9.68 -10.73
C ARG A 45 -5.14 -9.40 -9.56
N PRO A 46 -6.46 -9.37 -9.82
CA PRO A 46 -7.45 -9.11 -8.78
C PRO A 46 -7.41 -10.16 -7.65
N ASP A 47 -7.08 -11.40 -8.02
CA ASP A 47 -6.79 -12.51 -7.12
C ASP A 47 -5.30 -12.57 -6.80
N TYR A 48 -4.83 -11.57 -6.04
CA TYR A 48 -3.47 -11.55 -5.51
C TYR A 48 -3.48 -11.15 -4.02
N PRO A 49 -3.77 -12.11 -3.11
CA PRO A 49 -3.90 -11.86 -1.68
C PRO A 49 -2.69 -11.12 -1.08
N ALA A 50 -1.48 -11.54 -1.45
CA ALA A 50 -0.24 -10.92 -0.98
C ALA A 50 -0.14 -9.41 -1.27
N ALA A 51 -0.68 -8.94 -2.41
CA ALA A 51 -0.70 -7.51 -2.72
C ALA A 51 -1.75 -6.74 -1.91
N LYS A 52 -2.88 -7.38 -1.53
CA LYS A 52 -3.88 -6.80 -0.63
C LYS A 52 -3.31 -6.66 0.78
N GLU A 53 -2.75 -7.75 1.31
CA GLU A 53 -2.13 -7.78 2.64
C GLU A 53 -1.00 -6.76 2.77
N ALA A 54 -0.13 -6.65 1.76
CA ALA A 54 0.96 -5.67 1.77
C ALA A 54 0.45 -4.22 1.74
N LYS A 55 -0.63 -3.95 0.99
CA LYS A 55 -1.30 -2.64 0.98
C LYS A 55 -1.87 -2.30 2.36
N GLU A 56 -2.62 -3.23 2.96
CA GLU A 56 -3.23 -3.05 4.28
C GLU A 56 -2.18 -2.83 5.37
N LYS A 57 -1.06 -3.55 5.32
CA LYS A 57 0.07 -3.34 6.23
C LYS A 57 0.62 -1.92 6.14
N VAL A 58 0.86 -1.44 4.91
CA VAL A 58 1.37 -0.08 4.69
C VAL A 58 0.36 0.97 5.14
N GLU A 59 -0.93 0.77 4.90
CA GLU A 59 -1.98 1.71 5.35
C GLU A 59 -2.03 1.81 6.88
N LYS A 60 -1.91 0.68 7.59
CA LYS A 60 -1.80 0.66 9.05
C LYS A 60 -0.56 1.40 9.55
N GLU A 61 0.56 1.25 8.86
CA GLU A 61 1.80 1.94 9.22
C GLU A 61 1.69 3.46 9.05
N ILE A 62 1.13 3.93 7.92
CA ILE A 62 0.83 5.36 7.72
C ILE A 62 -0.10 5.86 8.83
N GLN A 63 -1.15 5.12 9.15
CA GLN A 63 -2.11 5.51 10.18
C GLN A 63 -1.42 5.64 11.54
N ALA A 64 -0.59 4.66 11.92
CA ALA A 64 0.16 4.69 13.17
C ALA A 64 1.12 5.89 13.24
N LEU A 65 1.78 6.24 12.12
CA LEU A 65 2.64 7.41 12.03
C LEU A 65 1.84 8.72 12.20
N ASN A 66 0.68 8.83 11.53
CA ASN A 66 -0.17 10.02 11.66
C ASN A 66 -0.73 10.17 13.09
N SER A 67 -1.04 9.07 13.78
CA SER A 67 -1.47 9.10 15.18
C SER A 67 -0.36 9.53 16.14
N GLN A 68 0.91 9.25 15.84
CA GLN A 68 2.06 9.71 16.62
C GLN A 68 2.39 11.20 16.40
N ILE A 69 1.91 11.80 15.30
CA ILE A 69 2.10 13.22 14.95
C ILE A 69 0.99 14.11 15.55
N ASN A 70 0.17 13.59 16.49
CA ASN A 70 -0.61 14.41 17.41
C ASN A 70 0.14 14.54 18.76
N PRO A 71 1.03 15.51 18.94
CA PRO A 71 1.36 15.97 20.29
C PRO A 71 0.21 16.85 20.77
N THR A 72 -0.39 16.54 21.92
CA THR A 72 -0.96 17.55 22.83
C THR A 72 -1.82 18.65 22.17
N SER A 73 -3.11 18.39 21.95
CA SER A 73 -4.14 19.45 22.00
C SER A 73 -5.19 19.16 23.08
N GLN A 74 -4.71 18.61 24.19
CA GLN A 74 -5.32 18.72 25.51
C GLN A 74 -4.19 18.95 26.52
N THR A 75 -3.46 20.06 26.36
CA THR A 75 -2.98 20.76 27.55
C THR A 75 -4.07 21.74 27.91
N ASP A 76 -4.85 21.38 28.92
CA ASP A 76 -5.15 22.25 30.05
C ASP A 76 -5.13 23.76 29.73
N ASP A 77 -6.15 24.25 29.03
CA ASP A 77 -6.69 25.58 29.35
C ASP A 77 -7.95 25.38 30.20
N ALA A 78 -7.71 24.82 31.38
CA ALA A 78 -8.31 25.34 32.59
C ALA A 78 -7.70 26.72 32.85
N SER A 79 -8.14 27.73 32.10
CA SER A 79 -8.07 29.12 32.55
C SER A 79 -9.49 29.60 32.73
N SER A 80 -9.96 29.41 33.95
CA SER A 80 -11.10 30.07 34.54
C SER A 80 -11.16 31.54 34.14
N GLN A 81 -12.30 31.97 33.59
CA GLN A 81 -13.08 33.13 34.05
C GLN A 81 -14.56 32.85 33.82
#